data_AF-A0ABD0P027-F1
#
_entry.id   AF-A0ABD0P027-F1
#
_cell.length_a   1.000
_cell.length_b   1.000
_cell.length_c   1.000
_cell.angle_alpha   90.00
_cell.angle_beta   90.00
_cell.angle_gamma   90.00
#
_symmetry.space_group_name_H-M   'P 1'
#
loop_
_entity.id
_entity.type
_entity.pdbx_description
1 polymer ?
#
loop_
_entity_poly.entity_id
_entity_poly.type
_entity_poly.pdbx_seq_one_letter_code
_entity_poly.pdbx_strand_id
1 'polypeptide(L)'
;HCHISLEVKGYDFILMVKFKDEIPSELKRTQENVTELSRATKLVISVSTKLNEMIDWLLKAEDSMISHIEAAESRHQEQKRLLDNLKENLKEARRAKELSPKYRKEAGNLLNEAALLSGITP
;
A
#
# COMPACT_ATOMS: atom_id res chain seq x y z
N HIS A 1 -28.64 2.61 -25.95
CA HIS A 1 -27.33 1.95 -26.16
C HIS A 1 -26.42 2.31 -25.01
N CYS A 2 -25.94 1.30 -24.30
CA CYS A 2 -24.96 1.42 -23.23
C CYS A 2 -23.60 1.00 -23.79
N HIS A 3 -22.57 1.81 -23.57
CA HIS A 3 -21.19 1.43 -23.86
C HIS A 3 -20.38 1.58 -22.59
N ILE A 4 -19.71 0.50 -22.20
CA ILE A 4 -18.89 0.41 -21.00
C ILE A 4 -17.48 0.05 -21.44
N SER A 5 -16.50 0.80 -20.98
CA SER A 5 -15.09 0.54 -21.25
C SER A 5 -14.25 0.87 -20.03
N LEU A 6 -13.14 0.16 -19.86
CA LEU A 6 -12.10 0.52 -18.89
C LEU A 6 -11.04 1.34 -19.63
N GLU A 7 -10.56 2.41 -19.00
CA GLU A 7 -9.41 3.19 -19.47
C GLU A 7 -8.31 3.17 -18.42
N VAL A 8 -7.04 3.07 -18.84
CA VAL A 8 -5.87 3.22 -17.96
C VAL A 8 -5.05 4.46 -18.36
N LYS A 9 -4.63 5.25 -17.37
CA LYS A 9 -3.76 6.42 -17.50
C LYS A 9 -2.69 6.37 -16.43
N GLY A 10 -1.49 5.89 -16.78
CA GLY A 10 -0.43 5.66 -15.81
C GLY A 10 -0.83 4.60 -14.79
N TYR A 11 -0.86 4.97 -13.50
CA TYR A 11 -1.32 4.10 -12.40
C TYR A 11 -2.83 4.22 -12.10
N ASP A 12 -3.53 5.12 -12.79
CA ASP A 12 -4.96 5.32 -12.63
C ASP A 12 -5.74 4.48 -13.66
N PHE A 13 -6.87 3.91 -13.26
CA PHE A 13 -7.80 3.23 -14.15
C PHE A 13 -9.25 3.60 -13.80
N ILE A 14 -10.09 3.77 -14.82
CA ILE A 14 -11.40 4.39 -14.69
C ILE A 14 -12.42 3.61 -15.52
N LEU A 15 -13.57 3.32 -14.93
CA LEU A 15 -14.71 2.73 -15.64
C LEU A 15 -15.50 3.84 -16.35
N MET A 16 -15.39 3.89 -17.67
CA MET A 16 -16.13 4.79 -18.52
C MET A 16 -17.47 4.16 -18.89
N VAL A 17 -18.54 4.90 -18.63
CA VAL A 17 -19.91 4.49 -18.94
C VAL A 17 -20.54 5.58 -19.80
N LYS A 18 -20.87 5.23 -21.04
CA LYS A 18 -21.66 6.08 -21.95
C LYS A 18 -23.05 5.48 -22.05
N PHE A 19 -24.00 6.13 -21.41
CA PHE A 19 -25.41 5.77 -21.46
C PHE A 19 -26.18 6.88 -22.18
N LYS A 20 -27.15 6.52 -23.03
CA LYS A 20 -27.98 7.51 -23.76
C LYS A 20 -28.92 8.27 -22.82
N ASP A 21 -29.35 7.61 -21.76
CA ASP A 21 -30.27 8.10 -20.74
C ASP A 21 -29.54 8.20 -19.39
N GLU A 22 -30.29 8.31 -18.28
CA GLU A 22 -29.70 8.30 -16.94
C GLU A 22 -28.95 6.99 -16.64
N ILE A 23 -27.76 7.10 -16.05
CA ILE A 23 -26.95 5.93 -15.68
C ILE A 23 -27.63 5.21 -14.50
N PRO A 24 -27.88 3.89 -14.60
CA PRO A 24 -28.45 3.12 -13.49
C PRO A 24 -27.61 3.25 -12.20
N SER A 25 -28.28 3.31 -11.06
CA SER A 25 -27.65 3.47 -9.73
C SER A 25 -26.55 2.44 -9.45
N GLU A 26 -26.76 1.19 -9.85
CA GLU A 26 -25.85 0.07 -9.70
C GLU A 26 -24.57 0.27 -10.51
N LEU A 27 -24.72 0.83 -11.70
CA LEU A 27 -23.61 1.10 -12.61
C LEU A 27 -22.80 2.30 -12.11
N LYS A 28 -23.46 3.33 -11.58
CA LYS A 28 -22.80 4.46 -10.90
C LYS A 28 -22.00 3.98 -9.68
N ARG A 29 -22.59 3.13 -8.84
CA ARG A 29 -21.88 2.52 -7.70
C ARG A 29 -20.67 1.70 -8.15
N THR A 30 -20.77 1.02 -9.28
CA THR A 30 -19.65 0.27 -9.87
C THR A 30 -18.52 1.22 -10.29
N GLN A 31 -18.83 2.38 -10.89
CA GLN A 31 -17.82 3.39 -11.23
C GLN A 31 -17.11 3.94 -9.97
N GLU A 32 -17.86 4.19 -8.90
CA GLU A 32 -17.31 4.63 -7.61
C GLU A 32 -16.36 3.57 -7.03
N ASN A 33 -16.78 2.30 -7.00
CA ASN A 33 -15.95 1.19 -6.52
C ASN A 33 -14.64 1.06 -7.34
N VAL A 34 -14.70 1.16 -8.67
CA VAL A 34 -13.50 1.11 -9.53
C VAL A 34 -12.58 2.30 -9.26
N THR A 35 -13.14 3.48 -9.01
CA THR A 35 -12.37 4.69 -8.67
C THR A 35 -11.65 4.54 -7.33
N GLU A 36 -12.34 4.02 -6.31
CA GLU A 36 -11.74 3.74 -5.01
C GLU A 36 -10.63 2.69 -5.10
N LEU A 37 -10.87 1.64 -5.88
CA LEU A 37 -9.91 0.58 -6.13
C LEU A 37 -8.66 1.11 -6.84
N SER A 38 -8.83 1.93 -7.88
CA SER A 38 -7.71 2.58 -8.58
C SER A 38 -6.89 3.45 -7.64
N ARG A 39 -7.55 4.26 -6.81
CA ARG A 39 -6.87 5.09 -5.80
C ARG A 39 -6.05 4.24 -4.83
N ALA A 40 -6.63 3.15 -4.31
CA ALA A 40 -5.94 2.26 -3.38
C ALA A 40 -4.71 1.60 -4.03
N THR A 41 -4.86 1.07 -5.25
CA THR A 41 -3.76 0.46 -6.02
C THR A 41 -2.62 1.44 -6.25
N LYS A 42 -2.94 2.66 -6.69
CA LYS A 42 -1.95 3.72 -6.91
C LYS A 42 -1.21 4.10 -5.62
N LEU A 43 -1.93 4.23 -4.51
CA LEU A 43 -1.32 4.51 -3.21
C LEU A 43 -0.32 3.41 -2.84
N VAL A 44 -0.73 2.14 -2.89
CA VAL A 44 0.15 1.00 -2.58
C VAL A 44 1.41 1.03 -3.44
N ILE A 45 1.27 1.18 -4.77
CA ILE A 45 2.42 1.19 -5.68
C ILE A 45 3.37 2.36 -5.36
N SER A 46 2.82 3.56 -5.14
CA SER A 46 3.59 4.78 -4.91
C SER A 46 4.36 4.78 -3.59
N VAL A 47 3.80 4.20 -2.53
CA VAL A 47 4.43 4.22 -1.20
C VAL A 47 5.31 3.01 -0.92
N SER A 48 5.11 1.90 -1.64
CA SER A 48 5.78 0.62 -1.37
C SER A 48 7.31 0.72 -1.28
N THR A 49 7.95 1.40 -2.23
CA THR A 49 9.41 1.51 -2.26
C THR A 49 9.93 2.27 -1.04
N LYS A 50 9.36 3.45 -0.79
CA LYS A 50 9.75 4.30 0.35
C LYS A 50 9.50 3.60 1.69
N LEU A 51 8.37 2.89 1.81
CA LEU A 51 8.06 2.13 3.03
C LEU A 51 9.09 1.02 3.27
N ASN A 52 9.47 0.27 2.24
CA ASN A 52 10.48 -0.78 2.36
C ASN A 52 11.85 -0.23 2.77
N GLU A 53 12.27 0.90 2.18
CA GLU A 53 13.52 1.57 2.56
C GLU A 53 13.51 2.05 4.01
N MET A 54 12.39 2.63 4.47
CA MET A 54 12.23 3.05 5.86
C MET A 54 12.29 1.88 6.84
N ILE A 55 11.63 0.77 6.50
CA ILE A 55 11.67 -0.46 7.31
C ILE A 55 13.10 -1.02 7.34
N ASP A 56 13.78 -1.09 6.19
CA ASP A 56 15.16 -1.57 6.12
C ASP A 56 16.12 -0.71 6.94
N TRP A 57 15.95 0.61 6.90
CA TRP A 57 16.75 1.53 7.69
C TRP A 57 16.51 1.33 9.19
N LEU A 58 15.25 1.23 9.61
CA LEU A 58 14.88 1.00 11.01
C LEU A 58 15.48 -0.31 11.54
N LEU A 59 15.37 -1.39 10.78
CA LEU A 59 15.89 -2.71 11.18
C LEU A 59 17.42 -2.74 11.24
N LYS A 60 18.11 -2.02 10.34
CA LYS A 60 19.57 -1.88 10.39
C LYS A 60 20.06 -1.08 11.60
N ALA A 61 19.22 -0.19 12.14
CA ALA A 61 19.54 0.64 13.29
C ALA A 61 19.28 -0.05 14.65
N GLU A 62 18.78 -1.30 14.67
CA GLU A 62 18.37 -2.02 15.89
C GLU A 62 19.43 -1.98 17.00
N ASP A 63 20.64 -2.47 16.71
CA ASP A 63 21.73 -2.54 17.70
C ASP A 63 22.09 -1.14 18.24
N SER A 64 22.16 -0.15 17.37
CA SER A 64 22.47 1.23 17.76
C SER A 64 21.37 1.83 18.63
N MET A 65 20.09 1.56 18.34
CA MET A 65 18.97 2.03 19.15
C MET A 65 18.97 1.38 20.53
N ILE A 66 19.27 0.08 20.62
CA ILE A 66 19.41 -0.65 21.89
C ILE A 66 20.52 0.00 22.73
N SER A 67 21.72 0.16 22.16
CA SER A 67 22.84 0.78 22.89
C SER A 67 22.55 2.21 23.34
N HIS A 68 21.81 3.00 22.54
CA HIS A 68 21.41 4.34 22.95
C HIS A 68 20.44 4.34 24.13
N ILE A 69 19.45 3.42 24.16
CA ILE A 69 18.53 3.29 25.31
C ILE A 69 19.31 2.87 26.55
N GLU A 70 20.23 1.91 26.41
CA GLU A 70 21.04 1.43 27.52
C GLU A 70 21.95 2.51 28.11
N ALA A 71 22.52 3.36 27.26
CA ALA A 71 23.38 4.47 27.67
C ALA A 71 22.61 5.68 28.23
N ALA A 72 21.40 5.96 27.73
CA ALA A 72 20.65 7.16 28.08
C ALA A 72 19.79 7.01 29.36
N GLU A 73 19.39 5.79 29.73
CA GLU A 73 18.53 5.55 30.88
C GLU A 73 19.18 4.59 31.89
N SER A 74 19.57 5.14 33.04
CA SER A 74 20.22 4.40 34.12
C SER A 74 19.25 3.66 35.04
N ARG A 75 17.95 4.01 35.03
CA ARG A 75 16.94 3.32 35.83
C ARG A 75 16.52 2.04 35.13
N HIS A 76 16.88 0.90 35.73
CA HIS A 76 16.63 -0.42 35.17
C HIS A 76 15.19 -0.67 34.72
N GLN A 77 14.19 -0.24 35.51
CA GLN A 77 12.78 -0.42 35.16
C GLN A 77 12.37 0.35 33.90
N GLU A 78 12.86 1.58 33.76
CA GLU A 78 12.52 2.44 32.62
C GLU A 78 13.28 2.00 31.36
N GLN A 79 14.55 1.65 31.51
CA GLN A 79 15.35 1.04 30.46
C GLN A 79 14.67 -0.22 29.90
N LYS A 80 14.22 -1.13 30.78
CA LYS A 80 13.49 -2.33 30.39
C LYS A 80 12.21 -2.00 29.61
N ARG A 81 11.40 -1.06 30.11
CA ARG A 81 10.17 -0.60 29.44
C ARG A 81 10.44 -0.09 28.02
N LEU A 82 11.49 0.71 27.85
CA LEU A 82 11.88 1.27 26.56
C LEU A 82 12.39 0.19 25.59
N LEU A 83 13.20 -0.74 26.08
CA LEU A 83 13.71 -1.87 25.28
C LEU A 83 12.59 -2.80 24.83
N ASP A 84 11.64 -3.11 25.70
CA ASP A 84 10.50 -3.95 25.37
C ASP A 84 9.61 -3.28 24.30
N ASN A 85 9.34 -1.98 24.43
CA ASN A 85 8.63 -1.20 23.41
C ASN A 85 9.38 -1.18 22.06
N LEU A 86 10.71 -1.00 22.08
CA LEU A 86 11.52 -1.04 20.87
C LEU A 86 11.42 -2.41 20.18
N LYS A 87 11.53 -3.51 20.94
CA LYS A 87 11.41 -4.87 20.41
C LYS A 87 10.04 -5.13 19.78
N GLU A 88 8.97 -4.65 20.38
CA GLU A 88 7.62 -4.76 19.82
C GLU A 88 7.50 -3.99 18.49
N ASN A 89 8.00 -2.76 18.44
CA ASN A 89 8.01 -1.97 17.19
C ASN A 89 8.84 -2.63 16.09
N LEU A 90 10.02 -3.16 16.42
CA LEU A 90 10.88 -3.87 15.47
C LEU A 90 10.23 -5.16 14.97
N LYS A 91 9.51 -5.87 15.83
CA LYS A 91 8.73 -7.05 15.44
C LYS A 91 7.66 -6.68 14.40
N GLU A 92 6.88 -5.61 14.63
CA GLU A 92 5.89 -5.16 13.65
C GLU A 92 6.54 -4.62 12.36
N ALA A 93 7.70 -3.98 12.44
CA ALA A 93 8.45 -3.56 11.26
C ALA A 93 8.92 -4.78 10.43
N ARG A 94 9.40 -5.85 11.06
CA ARG A 94 9.74 -7.11 10.37
C ARG A 94 8.51 -7.73 9.72
N ARG A 95 7.38 -7.80 10.44
CA ARG A 95 6.11 -8.27 9.89
C ARG A 95 5.65 -7.44 8.68
N ALA A 96 5.79 -6.12 8.75
CA ALA A 96 5.50 -5.24 7.63
C ALA A 96 6.42 -5.51 6.42
N LYS A 97 7.72 -5.76 6.65
CA LYS A 97 8.68 -6.14 5.59
C LYS A 97 8.31 -7.44 4.89
N GLU A 98 7.78 -8.41 5.63
CA GLU A 98 7.36 -9.70 5.09
C GLU A 98 6.07 -9.60 4.28
N LEU A 99 5.13 -8.75 4.71
CA LEU A 99 3.81 -8.63 4.09
C LEU A 99 3.75 -7.59 2.95
N SER A 100 4.53 -6.51 3.02
CA SER A 100 4.49 -5.42 2.01
C SER A 100 4.74 -5.89 0.57
N PRO A 101 5.62 -6.87 0.27
CA PRO A 101 5.85 -7.31 -1.10
C PRO A 101 4.61 -8.00 -1.69
N LYS A 102 3.83 -8.70 -0.85
CA LYS A 102 2.58 -9.33 -1.26
C LYS A 102 1.57 -8.28 -1.71
N TYR A 103 1.34 -7.24 -0.91
CA TYR A 103 0.42 -6.16 -1.27
C TYR A 103 0.86 -5.39 -2.51
N ARG A 104 2.16 -5.13 -2.65
CA ARG A 104 2.72 -4.52 -3.86
C ARG A 104 2.46 -5.39 -5.09
N LYS A 105 2.65 -6.70 -4.98
CA LYS A 105 2.41 -7.64 -6.07
C LYS A 105 0.94 -7.69 -6.46
N GLU A 106 0.03 -7.76 -5.48
CA GLU A 106 -1.41 -7.75 -5.73
C GLU A 106 -1.86 -6.46 -6.42
N ALA A 107 -1.38 -5.30 -5.97
CA ALA A 107 -1.65 -4.01 -6.61
C ALA A 107 -1.11 -3.97 -8.05
N GLY A 108 0.10 -4.50 -8.29
CA GLY A 108 0.67 -4.60 -9.63
C GLY A 108 -0.12 -5.53 -10.55
N ASN A 109 -0.56 -6.69 -10.06
CA ASN A 109 -1.38 -7.63 -10.81
C ASN A 109 -2.71 -7.00 -11.24
N LEU A 110 -3.36 -6.26 -10.34
CA LEU A 110 -4.60 -5.57 -10.63
C LEU A 110 -4.43 -4.47 -11.68
N LEU A 111 -3.31 -3.72 -11.64
CA LEU A 111 -3.00 -2.74 -12.67
C LEU A 111 -2.80 -3.41 -14.04
N ASN A 112 -2.11 -4.55 -14.07
CA ASN A 112 -1.93 -5.32 -15.30
C ASN A 112 -3.26 -5.85 -15.84
N GLU A 113 -4.15 -6.33 -14.97
CA GLU A 113 -5.51 -6.75 -15.34
C GLU A 113 -6.30 -5.58 -15.93
N ALA A 114 -6.26 -4.41 -15.29
CA ALA A 114 -6.91 -3.21 -15.79
C ALA A 114 -6.35 -2.78 -17.16
N ALA A 115 -5.04 -2.89 -17.37
CA ALA A 115 -4.41 -2.61 -18.66
C ALA A 115 -4.92 -3.56 -19.76
N LEU A 116 -4.93 -4.87 -19.49
CA LEU A 116 -5.44 -5.88 -20.42
C LEU A 116 -6.92 -5.64 -20.79
N LEU A 117 -7.77 -5.37 -19.80
CA LEU A 117 -9.19 -5.05 -20.01
C LEU A 117 -9.40 -3.75 -20.80
N SER A 118 -8.43 -2.85 -20.76
CA SER A 118 -8.43 -1.59 -21.53
C SER A 118 -7.78 -1.72 -22.91
N GLY A 119 -7.39 -2.94 -23.31
CA GLY A 119 -6.72 -3.20 -24.59
C GLY A 119 -5.26 -2.77 -24.64
N ILE A 120 -4.63 -2.49 -23.49
CA ILE A 120 -3.21 -2.18 -23.37
C ILE A 120 -2.47 -3.49 -23.06
N THR A 121 -1.42 -3.80 -23.81
CA THR A 121 -0.51 -4.91 -23.46
C THR A 121 0.45 -4.40 -22.37
N PRO A 122 0.47 -5.01 -21.16
CA PRO A 122 1.32 -4.59 -20.04
C PRO A 122 2.81 -4.79 -20.28
#